data_AF-E6QJW5-F1
#
_entry.id   AF-E6QJW5-F1
#
_cell.length_a   1.000
_cell.length_b   1.000
_cell.length_c   1.000
_cell.angle_alpha   90.00
_cell.angle_beta   90.00
_cell.angle_gamma   90.00
#
_symmetry.space_group_name_H-M   'P 1'
#
loop_
_entity.id
_entity.type
_entity.pdbx_description
1 polymer ?
#
loop_
_entity_poly.entity_id
_entity_poly.type
_entity_poly.pdbx_seq_one_letter_code
_entity_poly.pdbx_strand_id
1 'polypeptide(L)'
;MRTNIEIDDELMRQAMAASNATTKKAAVEAALRSLVALKLQGEAIGRLWGSGTWCGPDDDWFAHNPLAPEGAPEAKENGEGEKCGSGIESVEPLSAHGHR
;
A
#
# COMPACT_ATOMS: atom_id res chain seq x y z
N MET A 1 5.35 30.83 11.05
CA MET A 1 4.85 31.08 12.41
C MET A 1 5.87 30.56 13.42
N ARG A 2 6.11 31.27 14.53
CA ARG A 2 6.99 30.81 15.61
C ARG A 2 6.11 30.34 16.76
N THR A 3 6.20 29.06 17.10
CA THR A 3 5.44 28.43 18.19
C THR A 3 6.43 27.76 19.12
N ASN A 4 6.19 27.86 20.43
CA ASN A 4 6.97 27.14 21.42
C ASN A 4 6.19 25.90 21.85
N ILE A 5 6.79 24.72 21.71
CA ILE A 5 6.19 23.42 22.05
C ILE A 5 7.26 22.56 22.72
N GLU A 6 6.86 21.88 23.80
CA GLU A 6 7.71 20.91 24.50
C GLU A 6 7.64 19.57 23.75
N ILE A 7 8.80 19.02 23.38
CA ILE A 7 8.92 17.73 22.69
C ILE A 7 9.98 16.91 23.41
N ASP A 8 9.73 15.61 23.60
CA ASP A 8 10.69 14.67 24.14
C ASP A 8 11.98 14.63 23.30
N ASP A 9 13.14 14.73 23.95
CA ASP A 9 14.44 14.78 23.28
C ASP A 9 14.82 13.46 22.59
N GLU A 10 14.42 12.32 23.16
CA GLU A 10 14.66 11.01 22.55
C GLU A 10 13.81 10.85 21.29
N LEU A 11 12.55 11.29 21.34
CA LEU A 11 11.69 11.33 20.16
C LEU A 11 12.28 12.22 19.06
N MET A 12 12.79 13.41 19.42
CA MET A 12 13.43 14.31 18.47
C MET A 12 14.69 13.68 17.84
N ARG A 13 15.50 12.98 18.64
CA ARG A 13 16.70 12.27 18.15
C ARG A 13 16.34 11.19 17.14
N GLN A 14 15.33 10.38 17.42
CA GLN A 14 14.83 9.37 16.50
C GLN A 14 14.28 9.99 15.22
N ALA A 15 13.49 11.06 15.33
CA ALA A 15 12.95 11.78 14.18
C ALA A 15 14.06 12.39 13.30
N MET A 16 15.09 12.99 13.90
CA MET A 16 16.24 13.52 13.18
C MET A 16 17.05 12.42 12.48
N ALA A 17 17.25 11.27 13.13
CA ALA A 17 17.93 10.13 12.53
C ALA A 17 17.13 9.53 11.35
N ALA A 18 15.81 9.39 11.50
CA ALA A 18 14.94 8.84 10.45
C ALA A 18 14.77 9.79 9.25
N SER A 19 14.74 11.10 9.49
CA SER A 19 14.58 12.12 8.44
C SER A 19 15.91 12.64 7.87
N ASN A 20 17.04 12.21 8.45
CA ASN A 20 18.39 12.73 8.15
C ASN A 20 18.48 14.27 8.21
N ALA A 21 17.70 14.89 9.10
CA ALA A 21 17.56 16.34 9.20
C ALA A 21 18.66 16.95 10.08
N THR A 22 19.24 18.06 9.62
CA THR A 22 20.30 18.78 10.33
C THR A 22 19.77 19.71 11.44
N THR A 23 18.48 20.06 11.41
CA THR A 23 17.86 20.96 12.39
C THR A 23 16.57 20.39 12.94
N LYS A 24 16.27 20.71 14.22
CA LYS A 24 15.01 20.31 14.88
C LYS A 24 13.79 20.77 14.08
N LYS A 25 13.83 21.99 13.53
CA LYS A 25 12.75 22.53 12.68
C LYS A 25 12.52 21.67 11.43
N ALA A 26 13.60 21.30 10.72
CA ALA A 26 13.49 20.49 9.51
C ALA A 26 12.93 19.10 9.80
N ALA A 27 13.32 18.48 10.92
CA ALA A 27 12.76 17.20 11.37
C ALA A 27 11.25 17.29 11.62
N VAL A 28 10.80 18.35 12.31
CA VAL A 28 9.37 18.58 12.59
C VAL A 28 8.59 18.84 11.30
N GLU A 29 9.11 19.67 10.38
CA GLU A 29 8.45 19.90 9.09
C GLU A 29 8.35 18.61 8.26
N ALA A 30 9.41 17.80 8.22
CA ALA A 30 9.41 16.51 7.52
C ALA A 30 8.38 15.55 8.13
N ALA A 31 8.32 15.45 9.46
CA ALA A 31 7.34 14.61 10.15
C ALA A 31 5.89 15.02 9.85
N LEU A 32 5.60 16.33 9.88
CA LEU A 32 4.26 16.85 9.57
C LEU A 32 3.85 16.59 8.12
N ARG A 33 4.78 16.77 7.17
CA ARG A 33 4.54 16.47 5.75
C ARG A 33 4.26 14.98 5.53
N SER A 34 5.03 14.11 6.17
CA SER A 34 4.83 12.66 6.09
C SER A 34 3.48 12.25 6.67
N LEU A 35 3.05 12.84 7.79
CA LEU A 35 1.74 12.55 8.37
C LEU A 35 0.59 12.86 7.40
N VAL A 36 0.65 14.02 6.74
CA VAL A 36 -0.35 14.41 5.73
C VAL A 36 -0.30 13.46 4.53
N ALA A 37 0.89 13.14 4.03
CA ALA A 37 1.04 12.21 2.91
C ALA A 37 0.48 10.82 3.24
N LEU A 38 0.75 10.28 4.43
CA LEU A 38 0.22 8.99 4.87
C LEU A 38 -1.30 8.98 4.98
N LYS A 39 -1.91 10.08 5.45
CA LYS A 39 -3.37 10.22 5.48
C LYS A 39 -3.98 10.18 4.08
N LEU A 40 -3.42 10.94 3.15
CA LEU A 40 -3.86 10.96 1.76
C LEU A 40 -3.69 9.60 1.07
N GLN A 41 -2.55 8.92 1.32
CA GLN A 41 -2.32 7.56 0.84
C GLN A 41 -3.35 6.58 1.40
N GLY A 42 -3.62 6.64 2.70
CA GLY A 42 -4.63 5.79 3.35
C GLY A 42 -6.03 6.00 2.79
N GLU A 43 -6.43 7.26 2.54
CA GLU A 43 -7.71 7.57 1.89
C GLU A 43 -7.76 7.07 0.44
N ALA A 44 -6.67 7.25 -0.32
CA ALA A 44 -6.58 6.75 -1.69
C ALA A 44 -6.69 5.22 -1.74
N ILE A 45 -5.97 4.51 -0.86
CA ILE A 45 -6.05 3.05 -0.72
C ILE A 45 -7.44 2.63 -0.27
N GLY A 46 -8.05 3.34 0.68
CA GLY A 46 -9.42 3.09 1.12
C GLY A 46 -10.46 3.20 0.00
N ARG A 47 -10.25 4.08 -0.99
CA ARG A 47 -11.10 4.13 -2.20
C ARG A 47 -10.89 2.96 -3.15
N LEU A 48 -9.71 2.35 -3.13
CA LEU A 48 -9.38 1.16 -3.92
C LEU A 48 -9.82 -0.14 -3.21
N TRP A 49 -10.06 -0.09 -1.91
CA TRP A 49 -10.61 -1.22 -1.16
C TRP A 49 -12.03 -1.51 -1.64
N GLY A 50 -12.21 -2.70 -2.22
CA GLY A 50 -13.50 -3.16 -2.77
C GLY A 50 -13.73 -2.86 -4.25
N SER A 51 -12.84 -2.11 -4.93
CA SER A 51 -12.92 -1.91 -6.39
C SER A 51 -12.11 -2.93 -7.19
N GLY A 52 -11.10 -3.54 -6.57
CA GLY A 52 -10.33 -4.61 -7.19
C GLY A 52 -10.93 -5.97 -6.91
N THR A 53 -11.29 -6.73 -7.95
CA THR A 53 -11.52 -8.16 -7.83
C THR A 53 -10.18 -8.84 -7.53
N TRP A 54 -10.00 -9.30 -6.29
CA TRP A 54 -8.86 -10.16 -5.96
C TRP A 54 -9.08 -11.52 -6.62
N CYS A 55 -8.20 -11.87 -7.53
CA CYS A 55 -8.19 -13.18 -8.13
C CYS A 55 -7.10 -13.97 -7.44
N GLY A 56 -7.57 -14.95 -6.66
CA GLY A 56 -6.69 -15.87 -5.95
C GLY A 56 -5.77 -16.62 -6.91
N PRO A 57 -4.80 -17.36 -6.38
CA PRO A 57 -3.99 -18.24 -7.21
C PRO A 57 -4.90 -19.15 -8.05
N ASP A 58 -4.69 -19.17 -9.37
CA ASP A 58 -5.31 -20.14 -10.26
C ASP A 58 -4.95 -21.56 -9.78
N ASP A 59 -5.77 -22.57 -10.08
CA ASP A 59 -5.55 -23.96 -9.66
C ASP A 59 -4.16 -24.51 -10.05
N ASP A 60 -3.50 -23.89 -11.05
CA ASP A 60 -2.13 -24.16 -11.50
C ASP A 60 -1.03 -23.71 -10.52
N TRP A 61 -1.34 -22.81 -9.58
CA TRP A 61 -0.38 -22.30 -8.58
C TRP A 61 0.13 -23.38 -7.63
N PHE A 62 -0.70 -24.40 -7.35
CA PHE A 62 -0.32 -25.55 -6.54
C PHE A 62 0.07 -26.77 -7.36
N ALA A 63 -0.19 -26.78 -8.68
CA ALA A 63 0.00 -27.93 -9.56
C ALA A 63 1.48 -28.32 -9.77
N HIS A 64 2.43 -27.44 -9.39
CA HIS A 64 3.85 -27.71 -9.46
C HIS A 64 4.54 -27.89 -8.12
N ASN A 65 3.82 -28.13 -7.02
CA ASN A 65 4.46 -28.43 -5.73
C ASN A 65 5.07 -29.85 -5.74
N PRO A 66 6.40 -30.02 -5.82
CA PRO A 66 7.03 -31.33 -5.90
C PRO A 66 7.02 -32.09 -4.57
N LEU A 67 6.47 -31.48 -3.50
CA LEU A 67 6.34 -32.07 -2.17
C LEU A 67 4.90 -32.48 -1.83
N ALA A 68 3.98 -32.48 -2.80
CA ALA A 68 2.62 -32.95 -2.55
C ALA A 68 2.65 -34.45 -2.18
N PRO A 69 2.00 -34.87 -1.07
CA PRO A 69 1.93 -36.28 -0.72
C PRO A 69 1.11 -37.03 -1.78
N GLU A 70 1.61 -38.17 -2.26
CA GLU A 70 0.89 -39.03 -3.20
C GLU A 70 -0.43 -39.47 -2.56
N GLY A 71 -1.56 -39.10 -3.18
CA GLY A 71 -2.91 -39.40 -2.68
C GLY A 71 -3.74 -38.20 -2.21
N ALA A 72 -3.32 -36.96 -2.48
CA ALA A 72 -4.18 -35.79 -2.28
C ALA A 72 -5.48 -35.93 -3.12
N PRO A 73 -6.66 -35.69 -2.54
CA PRO A 73 -7.91 -35.77 -3.29
C PRO A 73 -7.92 -34.69 -4.36
N GLU A 74 -8.11 -35.10 -5.62
CA GLU A 74 -8.34 -34.19 -6.73
C GLU A 74 -9.53 -33.27 -6.39
N ALA A 75 -9.26 -31.97 -6.28
CA ALA A 75 -10.28 -30.97 -6.08
C ALA A 75 -11.27 -31.07 -7.25
N LYS A 76 -12.53 -31.40 -6.95
CA LYS A 76 -13.58 -31.45 -7.96
C LYS A 76 -13.85 -30.03 -8.44
N GLU A 77 -13.58 -29.81 -9.72
CA GLU A 77 -14.02 -28.64 -10.48
C GLU A 77 -15.55 -28.62 -10.50
N ASN A 78 -16.14 -27.98 -9.48
CA ASN A 78 -17.53 -27.56 -9.54
C ASN A 78 -17.53 -26.23 -10.30
N GLY A 79 -18.35 -26.19 -11.36
CA GLY A 79 -18.23 -25.24 -12.44
C GLY A 79 -18.42 -23.77 -12.08
N GLU A 80 -18.19 -22.99 -13.14
CA GLU A 80 -18.34 -21.52 -13.24
C GLU A 80 -17.10 -20.74 -12.77
N GLY A 81 -15.98 -20.99 -13.47
CA GLY A 81 -14.88 -20.02 -13.53
C GLY A 81 -15.34 -18.77 -14.29
N GLU A 82 -15.98 -17.82 -13.58
CA GLU A 82 -15.95 -16.42 -13.98
C GLU A 82 -14.48 -15.98 -13.99
N LYS A 83 -13.85 -16.10 -15.16
CA LYS A 83 -12.49 -15.64 -15.37
C LYS A 83 -12.38 -14.19 -14.94
N CYS A 84 -11.40 -13.93 -14.11
CA CYS A 84 -10.99 -12.60 -13.72
C CYS A 84 -10.62 -11.78 -14.96
N GLY A 85 -11.54 -10.96 -15.45
CA GLY A 85 -11.21 -10.05 -16.54
C GLY A 85 -12.40 -9.57 -17.36
N SER A 86 -13.18 -8.64 -16.82
CA SER A 86 -13.78 -7.55 -17.62
C SER A 86 -14.40 -6.51 -16.68
N GLY A 87 -13.58 -5.69 -16.03
CA GLY A 87 -14.09 -4.71 -15.07
C GLY A 87 -13.08 -3.69 -14.58
N ILE A 88 -12.11 -3.30 -15.40
CA ILE A 88 -11.34 -2.06 -15.18
C ILE A 88 -11.61 -1.07 -16.29
N GLU A 89 -12.89 -0.84 -16.61
CA GLU A 89 -13.26 0.39 -17.29
C GLU A 89 -13.43 1.49 -16.23
N SER A 90 -12.65 2.56 -16.38
CA SER A 90 -12.73 3.84 -15.66
C SER A 90 -12.08 3.89 -14.27
N VAL A 91 -10.75 3.88 -14.25
CA VAL A 91 -10.03 4.80 -13.34
C VAL A 91 -9.19 5.72 -14.22
N GLU A 92 -9.73 6.90 -14.54
CA GLU A 92 -9.01 7.89 -15.32
C GLU A 92 -7.73 8.30 -14.57
N PRO A 93 -6.55 8.24 -15.21
CA PRO A 93 -5.31 8.65 -14.56
C PRO A 93 -5.36 10.16 -14.32
N LEU A 94 -5.14 10.56 -13.06
CA LEU A 94 -4.95 11.96 -12.70
C LEU A 94 -3.78 12.51 -13.54
N SER A 95 -4.10 13.33 -14.55
CA SER A 95 -3.11 13.92 -15.45
C SER A 95 -2.10 14.75 -14.67
N ALA A 96 -0.92 14.16 -14.42
CA ALA A 96 0.26 14.91 -14.06
C ALA A 96 0.84 15.56 -15.32
N HIS A 97 0.26 16.69 -15.72
CA HIS A 97 0.87 17.61 -16.68
C HIS A 97 0.93 19.00 -16.05
N GLY A 98 2.16 19.45 -15.80
CA GLY A 98 2.43 20.78 -15.27
C GLY A 98 3.90 21.03 -15.02
N HIS A 99 4.75 20.76 -16.01
CA HIS A 99 6.06 21.41 -16.10
C HIS A 99 5.84 22.92 -16.20
N ARG A 100 6.30 23.69 -15.20
CA ARG A 100 7.29 24.76 -15.35
C ARG A 100 7.78 25.24 -13.99
#